data_AF-A0A962TRX3-F1
#
_entry.id   AF-A0A962TRX3-F1
#
_cell.length_a   1.000
_cell.length_b   1.000
_cell.length_c   1.000
_cell.angle_alpha   90.00
_cell.angle_beta   90.00
_cell.angle_gamma   90.00
#
_symmetry.space_group_name_H-M   'P 1'
#
loop_
_entity.id
_entity.type
_entity.pdbx_description
1 polymer ?
#
loop_
_entity_poly.entity_id
_entity_poly.type
_entity_poly.pdbx_seq_one_letter_code
_entity_poly.pdbx_strand_id
1 'polypeptide(L)' 'MSCDDLKFDGAFDPGRCKCQGAVLRAYSGLIEAGQPECNALEAALIVYRHHHPEDSKADASLIVERWVHAGHFH' A
#
# COMPACT_ATOMS: atom_id res chain seq x y z
N MET A 1 16.87 -6.39 0.68
CA MET A 1 15.96 -7.39 0.09
C MET A 1 14.87 -6.62 -0.62
N SER A 2 15.08 -6.33 -1.90
CA SER A 2 14.13 -5.61 -2.75
C SER A 2 13.06 -6.59 -3.25
N CYS A 3 11.84 -6.13 -3.51
CA CYS A 3 10.77 -6.96 -4.07
C CYS A 3 10.96 -7.29 -5.57
N ASP A 4 12.15 -7.04 -6.13
CA ASP A 4 12.49 -7.18 -7.56
C ASP A 4 12.53 -8.61 -8.11
N ASP A 5 12.44 -9.65 -7.28
CA ASP A 5 12.57 -11.05 -7.73
C ASP A 5 11.23 -11.77 -7.90
N LEU A 6 10.32 -11.17 -8.67
CA LEU A 6 9.12 -11.84 -9.16
C LEU A 6 9.04 -11.71 -10.69
N LYS A 7 9.79 -12.58 -11.38
CA LYS A 7 9.55 -12.87 -12.80
C LYS A 7 8.18 -13.56 -12.95
N PHE A 8 7.24 -12.77 -13.49
CA PHE A 8 6.15 -13.08 -14.41
C PHE A 8 5.70 -14.54 -14.55
N ASP A 9 4.43 -14.80 -14.18
CA ASP A 9 3.44 -15.60 -14.92
C ASP A 9 2.00 -15.37 -14.40
N GLY A 10 1.66 -14.15 -13.95
CA GLY A 10 0.33 -13.88 -13.40
C GLY A 10 0.09 -12.43 -13.03
N ALA A 11 -0.14 -11.58 -14.03
CA ALA A 11 -0.26 -10.13 -13.88
C ALA A 11 -1.55 -9.61 -13.17
N PHE A 12 -2.26 -10.42 -12.38
CA PHE A 12 -3.55 -10.02 -11.78
C PHE A 12 -3.89 -10.66 -10.41
N ASP A 13 -2.89 -10.96 -9.56
CA ASP A 13 -3.17 -11.33 -8.16
C ASP A 13 -2.75 -10.21 -7.20
N PRO A 14 -3.68 -9.32 -6.79
CA PRO A 14 -3.41 -8.19 -5.88
C PRO A 14 -3.16 -8.63 -4.42
N GLY A 15 -2.85 -9.90 -4.16
CA GLY A 15 -2.59 -10.44 -2.81
C GLY A 15 -1.12 -10.70 -2.47
N ARG A 16 -0.15 -10.34 -3.33
CA ARG A 16 1.24 -10.85 -3.18
C ARG A 16 2.38 -9.82 -3.07
N CYS A 17 2.13 -8.50 -3.03
CA CYS A 17 3.20 -7.62 -2.55
C CYS A 17 3.37 -7.84 -1.05
N LYS A 18 4.56 -8.28 -0.61
CA LYS A 18 4.88 -8.41 0.82
C LYS A 18 4.72 -7.08 1.57
N CYS A 19 4.83 -5.96 0.85
CA CYS A 19 4.61 -4.61 1.34
C CYS A 19 3.15 -4.28 1.68
N GLN A 20 2.18 -4.91 1.02
CA GLN A 20 0.75 -4.59 1.17
C GLN A 20 0.27 -4.74 2.61
N GLY A 21 0.67 -5.82 3.28
CA GLY A 21 0.35 -6.00 4.70
C GLY A 21 0.95 -4.92 5.60
N ALA A 22 2.14 -4.40 5.27
CA ALA A 22 2.74 -3.30 6.01
C ALA A 22 2.01 -1.97 5.76
N VAL A 23 1.64 -1.70 4.51
CA VAL A 23 0.86 -0.53 4.10
C VAL A 23 -0.51 -0.51 4.79
N LEU A 24 -1.24 -1.63 4.76
CA LEU A 24 -2.55 -1.74 5.38
C LEU A 24 -2.49 -1.59 6.91
N ARG A 25 -1.48 -2.19 7.57
CA ARG A 25 -1.28 -2.01 9.02
C ARG A 25 -0.94 -0.58 9.40
N ALA A 26 -0.15 0.12 8.58
CA ALA A 26 0.19 1.52 8.82
C ALA A 26 -1.06 2.40 8.72
N TYR A 27 -1.88 2.17 7.69
CA TYR A 27 -3.15 2.85 7.53
C TYR A 27 -4.11 2.56 8.70
N SER A 28 -4.42 1.28 8.94
CA SER A 28 -5.41 0.88 9.95
C SER A 28 -5.00 1.30 11.35
N GLY A 29 -3.71 1.18 11.71
CA GLY A 29 -3.22 1.58 13.02
C GLY A 29 -3.35 3.08 13.28
N LEU A 30 -3.23 3.92 12.26
CA LEU A 30 -3.45 5.37 12.39
C LEU A 30 -4.94 5.71 12.49
N ILE A 31 -5.80 5.04 11.73
CA ILE A 31 -7.25 5.19 11.84
C ILE A 31 -7.73 4.76 13.24
N GLU A 32 -7.28 3.61 13.73
CA GLU A 32 -7.60 3.10 15.08
C GLU A 32 -7.09 4.04 16.19
N ALA A 33 -5.98 4.73 15.96
CA ALA A 33 -5.46 5.77 16.85
C ALA A 33 -6.21 7.12 16.76
N GLY A 34 -7.27 7.20 15.94
CA GLY A 34 -8.07 8.42 15.76
C GLY A 34 -7.39 9.51 14.94
N GLN A 35 -6.35 9.17 14.17
CA GLN A 35 -5.73 10.11 13.25
C GLN A 35 -6.63 10.34 12.03
N PRO A 36 -6.56 11.53 11.40
CA PRO A 36 -7.33 11.79 10.20
C PRO A 36 -6.85 10.90 9.03
N GLU A 37 -7.79 10.55 8.15
CA GLU A 37 -7.55 9.65 7.01
C GLU A 37 -6.42 10.14 6.10
N CYS A 38 -6.27 11.46 5.92
CA CYS A 38 -5.17 12.03 5.15
C CYS A 38 -3.79 11.67 5.72
N ASN A 39 -3.63 11.66 7.05
CA ASN A 39 -2.38 11.27 7.70
C ASN A 39 -2.15 9.76 7.59
N ALA A 40 -3.22 8.97 7.69
CA ALA A 40 -3.17 7.52 7.54
C ALA A 40 -2.74 7.11 6.12
N LEU A 41 -3.30 7.75 5.10
CA LEU A 41 -2.92 7.55 3.69
C LEU A 41 -1.49 8.00 3.42
N GLU A 42 -1.05 9.13 3.99
CA GLU A 42 0.33 9.59 3.83
C GLU A 42 1.33 8.60 4.42
N ALA A 43 1.07 8.05 5.61
CA ALA A 43 1.92 7.03 6.21
C ALA A 43 1.96 5.74 5.37
N ALA A 44 0.81 5.30 4.87
CA ALA A 44 0.70 4.16 3.97
C ALA A 44 1.51 4.38 2.68
N LEU A 45 1.49 5.59 2.13
CA LEU A 45 2.29 6.00 0.97
C LEU A 45 3.79 6.01 1.24
N ILE A 46 4.21 6.47 2.42
CA ILE A 46 5.63 6.43 2.83
C ILE A 46 6.12 4.99 2.88
N VAL A 47 5.34 4.08 3.48
CA VAL A 47 5.67 2.65 3.53
C VAL A 47 5.73 2.05 2.12
N TYR A 48 4.75 2.37 1.26
CA TYR A 48 4.73 1.90 -0.12
C TYR A 48 5.97 2.35 -0.90
N ARG A 49 6.25 3.66 -0.91
CA ARG A 49 7.37 4.25 -1.66
C ARG A 49 8.74 3.87 -1.11
N HIS A 50 8.82 3.44 0.15
CA HIS A 50 10.05 2.86 0.69
C HIS A 50 10.38 1.52 0.00
N HIS A 51 9.36 0.74 -0.37
CA HIS A 51 9.53 -0.52 -1.09
C HIS A 51 9.55 -0.34 -2.62
N HIS A 52 8.87 0.69 -3.13
CA HIS A 52 8.74 1.01 -4.55
C HIS A 52 9.19 2.45 -4.83
N PRO A 53 10.50 2.74 -4.72
CA PRO A 53 11.02 4.09 -4.93
C PRO A 53 10.95 4.53 -6.40
N GLU A 54 10.85 3.58 -7.33
CA GLU A 54 10.70 3.80 -8.78
C GLU A 54 9.31 4.24 -9.20
N ASP A 55 8.29 3.96 -8.39
CA ASP A 55 6.92 4.35 -8.69
C ASP A 55 6.72 5.86 -8.51
N SER A 56 6.00 6.45 -9.46
CA SER A 56 5.61 7.85 -9.36
C SER A 56 4.70 8.06 -8.16
N LYS A 57 4.72 9.27 -7.59
CA LYS A 57 3.84 9.62 -6.45
C LYS A 57 2.36 9.39 -6.79
N ALA A 58 1.95 9.68 -8.02
CA ALA A 58 0.58 9.47 -8.48
C ALA A 58 0.19 7.98 -8.53
N ASP A 59 1.07 7.13 -9.04
CA ASP A 59 0.83 5.68 -9.12
C ASP A 59 0.80 5.06 -7.73
N ALA A 60 1.74 5.45 -6.87
CA ALA A 60 1.77 5.03 -5.47
C ALA A 60 0.47 5.38 -4.74
N SER A 61 -0.03 6.62 -4.90
CA SER A 61 -1.31 7.06 -4.33
C SER A 61 -2.46 6.16 -4.77
N LEU A 62 -2.59 5.95 -6.09
CA LEU A 62 -3.69 5.16 -6.64
C LEU A 62 -3.66 3.69 -6.19
N ILE A 63 -2.47 3.10 -6.05
CA ILE A 63 -2.30 1.72 -5.56
C ILE A 63 -2.66 1.62 -4.08
N VAL A 64 -2.16 2.53 -3.25
CA VAL A 64 -2.43 2.55 -1.80
C VAL A 64 -3.92 2.79 -1.53
N GLU A 65 -4.53 3.77 -2.20
CA GLU A 65 -5.98 4.04 -2.12
C GLU A 65 -6.77 2.80 -2.53
N ARG A 66 -6.41 2.16 -3.64
CA ARG A 66 -7.06 0.92 -4.08
C ARG A 66 -6.97 -0.16 -3.01
N TRP A 67 -5.82 -0.37 -2.38
CA TRP A 67 -5.67 -1.40 -1.34
C TRP A 67 -6.48 -1.11 -0.10
N VAL A 68 -6.46 0.14 0.37
CA VAL A 68 -7.24 0.57 1.52
C VAL A 68 -8.73 0.37 1.25
N HIS A 69 -9.25 0.92 0.14
CA HIS A 69 -10.67 0.84 -0.19
C HIS A 69 -11.13 -0.56 -0.61
N ALA A 70 -10.25 -1.42 -1.14
CA ALA A 70 -10.58 -2.80 -1.44
C ALA A 70 -10.89 -3.64 -0.18
N GLY A 71 -10.39 -3.25 0.99
CA GLY A 71 -10.74 -3.86 2.27
C GLY A 71 -12.05 -3.34 2.90
N HIS A 72 -12.63 -2.28 2.34
CA HIS A 72 -13.83 -1.60 2.87
C HIS A 72 -15.13 -1.95 2.13
N PHE A 73 -15.13 -2.98 1.27
CA PHE A 73 -16.38 -3.53 0.73
C PHE A 73 -17.10 -4.32 1.85
N HIS A 74 -18.03 -3.66 2.55
CA HIS A 74 -19.03 -4.28 3.43
C HIS A 74 -20.14 -4.96 2.63
#